data_AF-A0A2N2HZD8-F1
#
_entry.id   AF-A0A2N2HZD8-F1
#
_cell.length_a   1.000
_cell.length_b   1.000
_cell.length_c   1.000
_cell.angle_alpha   90.00
_cell.angle_beta   90.00
_cell.angle_gamma   90.00
#
_symmetry.space_group_name_H-M   'P 1'
#
loop_
_entity.id
_entity.type
_entity.pdbx_description
1 polymer ?
#
loop_
_entity_poly.entity_id
_entity_poly.type
_entity_poly.pdbx_seq_one_letter_code
_entity_poly.pdbx_strand_id
1 'polypeptide(L)'
;MGNVKTGFWRKMFFVGSLWNIGIGVTSLLFTDFIIMMMFGKAPMTENLSAFINGTVPVIDNLQTLIFFRFFMIAVILFGTGYYWVSRDLLANRAVIWLGLVAKLMIFFTFAYYYALGQSSFFSILICSGDFIFSIFFAAFLWKTKDGIY
;
A
#
# COMPACT_ATOMS: atom_id res chain seq x y z
N MET A 1 -14.08 4.45 -31.62
CA MET A 1 -13.65 5.13 -30.38
C MET A 1 -14.68 4.83 -29.30
N GLY A 2 -14.36 3.98 -28.33
CA GLY A 2 -15.33 3.49 -27.36
C GLY A 2 -15.51 4.48 -26.21
N ASN A 3 -16.73 5.02 -26.07
CA ASN A 3 -17.18 5.77 -24.90
C ASN A 3 -16.64 5.13 -23.60
N VAL A 4 -15.75 5.82 -22.91
CA VAL A 4 -15.21 5.34 -21.65
C VAL A 4 -16.36 5.37 -20.66
N LYS A 5 -16.84 4.22 -20.18
CA LYS A 5 -17.86 4.15 -19.12
C LYS A 5 -17.29 4.77 -17.84
N THR A 6 -17.43 6.08 -17.70
CA THR A 6 -16.89 6.89 -16.60
C THR A 6 -17.35 6.35 -15.23
N GLY A 7 -18.56 5.80 -15.15
CA GLY A 7 -19.09 5.20 -13.93
C GLY A 7 -18.28 4.03 -13.37
N PHE A 8 -17.69 3.16 -14.21
CA PHE A 8 -16.85 2.05 -13.72
C PHE A 8 -15.56 2.60 -13.10
N TRP A 9 -14.87 3.49 -13.81
CA TRP A 9 -13.59 4.03 -13.35
C TRP A 9 -13.74 4.87 -12.09
N ARG A 10 -14.79 5.69 -11.98
CA ARG A 10 -15.10 6.42 -10.75
C ARG A 10 -15.30 5.48 -9.56
N LYS A 11 -16.07 4.40 -9.75
CA LYS A 11 -16.25 3.38 -8.71
C LYS A 11 -14.95 2.66 -8.37
N MET A 12 -14.12 2.33 -9.36
CA MET A 12 -12.83 1.68 -9.15
C MET A 12 -11.90 2.54 -8.29
N PHE A 13 -11.74 3.82 -8.61
CA PHE A 13 -10.94 4.75 -7.80
C PHE A 13 -11.54 4.99 -6.41
N PHE A 14 -12.87 5.00 -6.29
CA PHE A 14 -13.53 5.09 -4.98
C PHE A 14 -13.27 3.85 -4.11
N VAL A 15 -13.35 2.64 -4.68
CA VAL A 15 -13.01 1.40 -3.96
C VAL A 15 -11.51 1.39 -3.60
N GLY A 16 -10.63 1.83 -4.50
CA GLY A 16 -9.20 1.98 -4.22
C GLY A 16 -8.92 2.98 -3.09
N SER A 17 -9.72 4.05 -2.99
CA SER A 17 -9.67 4.99 -1.87
C SER A 17 -10.01 4.31 -0.54
N LEU A 18 -11.13 3.58 -0.49
CA LEU A 18 -11.55 2.85 0.70
C LEU A 18 -10.54 1.78 1.12
N TRP A 19 -9.95 1.07 0.15
CA TRP A 19 -8.89 0.10 0.40
C TRP A 19 -7.69 0.74 1.11
N ASN A 20 -7.16 1.82 0.53
CA ASN A 20 -6.00 2.53 1.07
C ASN A 20 -6.30 3.15 2.45
N ILE A 21 -7.43 3.83 2.62
CA ILE A 21 -7.81 4.44 3.90
C ILE A 21 -8.02 3.34 4.95
N GLY A 22 -8.72 2.26 4.59
CA GLY A 22 -8.97 1.12 5.46
C GLY A 22 -7.67 0.52 5.99
N ILE A 23 -6.79 0.09 5.08
CA ILE A 23 -5.49 -0.51 5.43
C ILE A 23 -4.65 0.45 6.27
N GLY A 24 -4.58 1.74 5.88
CA GLY A 24 -3.77 2.72 6.59
C GLY A 24 -4.28 2.98 8.02
N VAL A 25 -5.59 3.16 8.20
CA VAL A 25 -6.20 3.38 9.52
C VAL A 25 -6.07 2.13 10.40
N THR A 26 -6.40 0.94 9.87
CA THR A 26 -6.27 -0.30 10.65
C THR A 26 -4.82 -0.56 11.05
N SER A 27 -3.85 -0.25 10.19
CA SER A 27 -2.43 -0.43 10.48
C SER A 27 -1.88 0.57 11.50
N LEU A 28 -2.48 1.77 11.61
CA LEU A 28 -2.12 2.72 12.66
C LEU A 28 -2.76 2.38 14.00
N LEU A 29 -3.97 1.82 14.03
CA LEU A 29 -4.65 1.42 15.26
C LEU A 29 -4.10 0.10 15.83
N PHE A 30 -3.72 -0.83 14.94
CA PHE A 30 -3.24 -2.18 15.31
C PHE A 30 -1.82 -2.41 14.81
N THR A 31 -0.92 -1.44 15.02
CA THR A 31 0.44 -1.45 14.46
C THR A 31 1.23 -2.71 14.79
N ASP A 32 1.28 -3.12 16.06
CA ASP A 32 2.06 -4.29 16.47
C ASP A 32 1.54 -5.58 15.85
N PHE A 33 0.21 -5.70 15.78
CA PHE A 33 -0.44 -6.85 15.14
C PHE A 33 -0.15 -6.90 13.65
N ILE A 34 -0.25 -5.77 12.93
CA ILE A 34 0.03 -5.73 11.49
C ILE A 34 1.50 -5.98 11.20
N ILE A 35 2.43 -5.41 11.95
CA ILE A 35 3.87 -5.67 11.79
C ILE A 35 4.16 -7.16 12.02
N MET A 36 3.61 -7.75 13.08
CA MET A 36 3.74 -9.18 13.34
C MET A 36 3.17 -10.02 12.19
N MET A 37 2.02 -9.65 11.64
CA MET A 37 1.41 -10.35 10.52
C MET A 37 2.23 -10.20 9.24
N MET A 38 2.82 -9.03 8.96
CA MET A 38 3.57 -8.75 7.74
C MET A 38 4.97 -9.36 7.74
N PHE A 39 5.68 -9.34 8.87
CA PHE A 39 7.10 -9.72 8.96
C PHE A 39 7.35 -10.97 9.83
N GLY A 40 6.32 -11.50 10.50
CA GLY A 40 6.42 -12.71 11.31
C GLY A 40 7.07 -12.49 12.70
N LYS A 41 7.25 -13.60 13.44
CA LYS A 41 7.88 -13.58 14.77
C LYS A 41 9.42 -13.51 14.73
N ALA A 42 10.06 -13.91 13.63
CA ALA A 42 11.53 -13.91 13.49
C ALA A 42 12.18 -12.54 13.81
N PRO A 43 11.70 -11.41 13.26
CA PRO A 43 12.17 -10.08 13.64
C PRO A 43 11.85 -9.67 15.09
N MET A 44 11.04 -10.45 15.83
CA MET A 44 10.75 -10.28 17.26
C MET A 44 11.49 -11.29 18.15
N THR A 45 11.81 -12.49 17.68
CA THR A 45 12.45 -13.57 18.47
C THR A 45 13.96 -13.43 18.54
N GLU A 46 14.62 -12.85 17.54
CA GLU A 46 16.02 -12.40 17.68
C GLU A 46 16.14 -11.35 18.79
N ASN A 47 15.06 -10.63 19.11
CA ASN A 47 15.01 -9.69 20.23
C ASN A 47 14.76 -10.37 21.58
N LEU A 48 14.32 -11.63 21.65
CA LEU A 48 14.05 -12.31 22.94
C LEU A 48 15.34 -12.85 23.59
N SER A 49 16.24 -13.43 22.79
CA SER A 49 17.58 -13.82 23.27
C SER A 49 18.45 -12.60 23.57
N ALA A 50 18.31 -11.52 22.80
CA ALA A 50 18.94 -10.24 23.08
C ALA A 50 18.32 -9.49 24.28
N PHE A 51 17.03 -9.71 24.57
CA PHE A 51 16.33 -9.26 25.78
C PHE A 51 16.85 -9.94 27.04
N ILE A 52 17.05 -11.27 27.00
CA ILE A 52 17.63 -12.02 28.13
C ILE A 52 19.10 -11.63 28.36
N ASN A 53 19.82 -11.27 27.29
CA ASN A 53 21.23 -10.92 27.33
C ASN A 53 21.51 -9.39 27.41
N GLY A 54 20.47 -8.56 27.56
CA GLY A 54 20.58 -7.11 27.75
C GLY A 54 21.20 -6.32 26.60
N THR A 55 21.21 -6.86 25.37
CA THR A 55 22.00 -6.31 24.24
C THR A 55 21.19 -5.77 23.06
N VAL A 56 19.88 -6.02 22.94
CA VAL A 56 19.03 -5.32 21.96
C VAL A 56 17.63 -5.11 22.53
N PRO A 57 16.98 -3.97 22.28
CA PRO A 57 15.85 -3.59 23.10
C PRO A 57 14.52 -4.07 22.54
N VAL A 58 13.57 -4.21 23.47
CA VAL A 58 12.15 -4.51 23.27
C VAL A 58 11.50 -3.39 22.46
N ILE A 59 11.51 -3.48 21.13
CA ILE A 59 10.95 -2.45 20.23
C ILE A 59 11.51 -1.03 20.50
N ASP A 60 12.83 -0.87 20.69
CA ASP A 60 13.45 0.49 20.72
C ASP A 60 13.95 0.95 19.34
N ASN A 61 13.46 0.39 18.24
CA ASN A 61 13.74 0.97 16.93
C ASN A 61 12.67 2.03 16.61
N LEU A 62 12.67 3.12 17.40
CA LEU A 62 11.83 4.30 17.22
C LEU A 62 11.81 4.72 15.75
N GLN A 63 12.95 4.62 15.09
CA GLN A 63 13.11 4.83 13.66
C GLN A 63 12.17 3.95 12.82
N THR A 64 12.19 2.62 12.98
CA THR A 64 11.32 1.69 12.26
C THR A 64 9.84 1.99 12.50
N LEU A 65 9.46 2.29 13.75
CA LEU A 65 8.08 2.62 14.10
C LEU A 65 7.62 3.94 13.45
N ILE A 66 8.50 4.96 13.45
CA ILE A 66 8.24 6.23 12.77
C ILE A 66 8.08 6.01 11.26
N PHE A 67 8.99 5.25 10.63
CA PHE A 67 8.91 4.97 9.20
C PHE A 67 7.65 4.18 8.84
N PHE A 68 7.26 3.19 9.65
CA PHE A 68 6.02 2.45 9.43
C PHE A 68 4.80 3.38 9.54
N ARG A 69 4.75 4.25 10.55
CA ARG A 69 3.65 5.22 10.70
C ARG A 69 3.59 6.22 9.55
N PHE A 70 4.73 6.76 9.12
CA PHE A 70 4.77 7.64 7.94
C PHE A 70 4.35 6.92 6.67
N PHE A 71 4.75 5.67 6.50
CA PHE A 71 4.30 4.84 5.39
C PHE A 71 2.78 4.67 5.43
N MET A 72 2.18 4.35 6.57
CA MET A 72 0.72 4.22 6.69
C MET A 72 -0.03 5.54 6.49
N ILE A 73 0.53 6.67 6.97
CA ILE A 73 -0.01 8.00 6.67
C ILE A 73 0.04 8.28 5.16
N ALA A 74 1.15 7.94 4.48
CA ALA A 74 1.25 8.06 3.03
C ALA A 74 0.21 7.19 2.31
N VAL A 75 -0.04 5.96 2.78
CA VAL A 75 -1.09 5.08 2.26
C VAL A 75 -2.47 5.75 2.36
N ILE A 76 -2.78 6.40 3.49
CA ILE A 76 -4.01 7.18 3.69
C ILE A 76 -4.08 8.36 2.72
N LEU A 77 -2.98 9.12 2.56
CA LEU A 77 -2.92 10.25 1.63
C LEU A 77 -3.17 9.82 0.18
N PHE A 78 -2.61 8.68 -0.25
CA PHE A 78 -2.94 8.08 -1.55
C PHE A 78 -4.43 7.70 -1.63
N GLY A 79 -5.00 7.17 -0.56
CA GLY A 79 -6.44 6.90 -0.46
C GLY A 79 -7.29 8.16 -0.67
N THR A 80 -6.94 9.26 -0.02
CA THR A 80 -7.58 10.58 -0.23
C THR A 80 -7.39 11.07 -1.67
N GLY A 81 -6.20 10.90 -2.24
CA GLY A 81 -5.92 11.21 -3.64
C GLY A 81 -6.84 10.44 -4.60
N TYR A 82 -7.04 9.14 -4.37
CA TYR A 82 -7.96 8.34 -5.19
C TYR A 82 -9.42 8.73 -5.00
N TYR A 83 -9.81 9.21 -3.81
CA TYR A 83 -11.13 9.80 -3.62
C TYR A 83 -11.31 11.03 -4.52
N TRP A 84 -10.34 11.94 -4.59
CA TRP A 84 -10.41 13.09 -5.50
C TRP A 84 -10.46 12.67 -6.97
N VAL A 85 -9.65 11.68 -7.37
CA VAL A 85 -9.73 11.09 -8.72
C VAL A 85 -11.13 10.52 -9.00
N SER A 86 -11.77 9.88 -8.03
CA SER A 86 -13.13 9.32 -8.21
C SER A 86 -14.19 10.40 -8.47
N ARG A 87 -13.96 11.62 -7.96
CA ARG A 87 -14.85 12.78 -8.15
C ARG A 87 -14.63 13.40 -9.53
N ASP A 88 -13.37 13.58 -9.91
CA ASP A 88 -12.93 14.08 -11.22
C ASP A 88 -11.73 13.28 -11.75
N LEU A 89 -11.99 12.49 -12.79
CA LEU A 89 -11.05 11.56 -13.40
C LEU A 89 -9.97 12.27 -14.24
N LEU A 90 -10.23 13.47 -14.75
CA LEU A 90 -9.31 14.18 -15.65
C LEU A 90 -8.41 15.12 -14.87
N ALA A 91 -8.95 15.84 -13.89
CA ALA A 91 -8.20 16.84 -13.13
C ALA A 91 -7.02 16.23 -12.33
N ASN A 92 -7.12 14.95 -11.94
CA ASN A 92 -6.19 14.33 -10.99
C ASN A 92 -5.29 13.26 -11.62
N ARG A 93 -5.01 13.33 -12.93
CA ARG A 93 -4.26 12.29 -13.66
C ARG A 93 -2.85 12.01 -13.09
N ALA A 94 -2.19 13.04 -12.53
CA ALA A 94 -0.88 12.89 -11.89
C ALA A 94 -0.93 11.94 -10.67
N VAL A 95 -2.01 11.97 -9.89
CA VAL A 95 -2.21 11.09 -8.72
C VAL A 95 -2.30 9.63 -9.16
N ILE A 96 -2.87 9.36 -10.33
CA ILE A 96 -3.01 8.02 -10.89
C ILE A 96 -1.64 7.46 -11.29
N TRP A 97 -0.79 8.27 -11.94
CA TRP A 97 0.58 7.90 -12.27
C TRP A 97 1.43 7.64 -11.02
N LEU A 98 1.39 8.56 -10.05
CA LEU A 98 2.09 8.38 -8.78
C LEU A 98 1.62 7.11 -8.06
N GLY A 99 0.30 6.88 -8.03
CA GLY A 99 -0.29 5.68 -7.45
C GLY A 99 0.14 4.39 -8.14
N LEU A 100 0.20 4.39 -9.47
CA LEU A 100 0.65 3.24 -10.27
C LEU A 100 2.09 2.87 -9.92
N VAL A 101 2.99 3.85 -9.97
CA VAL A 101 4.42 3.64 -9.68
C VAL A 101 4.62 3.19 -8.23
N ALA A 102 3.97 3.87 -7.27
CA ALA A 102 4.06 3.51 -5.85
C ALA A 102 3.60 2.07 -5.58
N LYS A 103 2.45 1.65 -6.14
CA LYS A 103 1.92 0.29 -5.93
C LYS A 103 2.81 -0.79 -6.52
N LEU A 104 3.39 -0.54 -7.71
CA LEU A 104 4.35 -1.47 -8.30
C LEU A 104 5.61 -1.60 -7.45
N MET A 105 6.18 -0.47 -6.98
CA MET A 105 7.35 -0.50 -6.10
C MET A 105 7.05 -1.29 -4.82
N ILE A 106 5.93 -0.99 -4.14
CA ILE A 106 5.53 -1.68 -2.91
C ILE A 106 5.41 -3.19 -3.16
N PHE A 107 4.68 -3.61 -4.19
CA PHE A 107 4.48 -5.03 -4.49
C PHE A 107 5.81 -5.76 -4.75
N PHE A 108 6.66 -5.22 -5.63
CA PHE A 108 7.94 -5.86 -5.95
C PHE A 108 8.91 -5.85 -4.76
N THR A 109 8.91 -4.81 -3.94
CA THR A 109 9.70 -4.78 -2.70
C THR A 109 9.26 -5.90 -1.74
N PHE A 110 7.96 -6.04 -1.47
CA PHE A 110 7.49 -7.11 -0.59
C PHE A 110 7.69 -8.50 -1.20
N ALA A 111 7.49 -8.67 -2.51
CA ALA A 111 7.80 -9.91 -3.24
C ALA A 111 9.26 -10.32 -3.10
N TYR A 112 10.18 -9.36 -3.24
CA TYR A 112 11.61 -9.58 -3.05
C TYR A 112 11.93 -10.01 -1.62
N TYR A 113 11.42 -9.30 -0.60
CA TYR A 113 11.68 -9.66 0.80
C TYR A 113 11.01 -10.98 1.23
N TYR A 114 9.88 -11.34 0.62
CA TYR A 114 9.29 -12.66 0.80
C TYR A 114 10.18 -13.76 0.21
N ALA A 115 10.75 -13.55 -0.98
CA ALA A 115 11.70 -14.50 -1.59
C ALA A 115 12.97 -14.68 -0.75
N LEU A 116 13.37 -13.66 0.02
CA LEU A 116 14.47 -13.73 0.99
C LEU A 116 14.06 -14.34 2.35
N GLY A 117 12.80 -14.70 2.55
CA GLY A 117 12.28 -15.20 3.84
C GLY A 117 12.18 -14.15 4.94
N GLN A 118 12.30 -12.85 4.60
CA GLN A 118 12.24 -11.71 5.53
C GLN A 118 10.84 -11.09 5.62
N SER A 119 9.92 -11.52 4.77
CA SER A 119 8.52 -11.12 4.78
C SER A 119 7.63 -12.35 4.86
N SER A 120 6.47 -12.21 5.46
CA SER A 120 5.47 -13.28 5.53
C SER A 120 4.71 -13.44 4.21
N PHE A 121 4.03 -14.56 4.05
CA PHE A 121 3.07 -14.72 2.94
C PHE A 121 1.93 -13.68 3.01
N PHE A 122 1.56 -13.25 4.21
CA PHE A 122 0.48 -12.29 4.42
C PHE A 122 0.78 -10.92 3.82
N SER A 123 2.05 -10.47 3.84
CA SER A 123 2.42 -9.22 3.19
C SER A 123 2.21 -9.27 1.67
N ILE A 124 2.51 -10.41 1.04
CA ILE A 124 2.28 -10.62 -0.40
C ILE A 124 0.80 -10.59 -0.71
N LEU A 125 -0.02 -11.23 0.13
CA LEU A 125 -1.46 -11.24 -0.04
C LEU A 125 -2.03 -9.82 0.00
N ILE A 126 -1.65 -8.99 0.98
CA ILE A 126 -2.09 -7.58 1.04
C ILE A 126 -1.61 -6.80 -0.18
N CYS A 127 -0.32 -6.87 -0.50
CA CYS A 127 0.25 -6.11 -1.62
C CYS A 127 -0.25 -6.60 -2.99
N SER A 128 -0.76 -7.82 -3.10
CA SER A 128 -1.41 -8.30 -4.34
C SER A 128 -2.66 -7.49 -4.69
N GLY A 129 -3.38 -6.99 -3.67
CA GLY A 129 -4.49 -6.05 -3.87
C GLY A 129 -4.01 -4.76 -4.54
N ASP A 130 -2.90 -4.20 -4.08
CA ASP A 130 -2.27 -3.03 -4.70
C ASP A 130 -1.79 -3.33 -6.13
N PHE A 131 -1.26 -4.52 -6.38
CA PHE A 131 -0.86 -4.92 -7.73
C PHE A 131 -2.07 -4.98 -8.68
N ILE A 132 -3.20 -5.53 -8.24
CA ILE A 132 -4.44 -5.53 -9.03
C ILE A 132 -4.91 -4.10 -9.34
N PHE A 133 -4.88 -3.19 -8.36
CA PHE A 133 -5.19 -1.77 -8.60
C PHE A 133 -4.22 -1.12 -9.59
N SER A 134 -2.94 -1.48 -9.55
CA SER A 134 -1.94 -0.98 -10.49
C SER A 134 -2.28 -1.36 -11.95
N ILE A 135 -2.77 -2.59 -12.17
CA ILE A 135 -3.24 -3.03 -13.50
C ILE A 135 -4.43 -2.18 -13.94
N PHE A 136 -5.39 -1.92 -13.04
CA PHE A 136 -6.51 -1.05 -13.35
C PHE A 136 -6.09 0.39 -13.66
N PHE A 137 -5.08 0.92 -12.96
CA PHE A 137 -4.57 2.28 -13.21
C PHE A 137 -3.88 2.36 -14.57
N ALA A 138 -3.06 1.37 -14.93
CA ALA A 138 -2.43 1.29 -16.25
C ALA A 138 -3.50 1.17 -17.36
N ALA A 139 -4.51 0.32 -17.17
CA ALA A 139 -5.61 0.16 -18.11
C ALA A 139 -6.42 1.46 -18.28
N PHE A 140 -6.68 2.17 -17.18
CA PHE A 140 -7.32 3.49 -17.22
C PHE A 140 -6.48 4.47 -18.03
N LEU A 141 -5.22 4.66 -17.67
CA LEU A 141 -4.31 5.61 -18.32
C LEU A 141 -4.13 5.33 -19.82
N TRP A 142 -4.08 4.05 -20.20
CA TRP A 142 -4.02 3.63 -21.59
C TRP A 142 -5.31 3.98 -22.34
N LYS A 143 -6.47 3.68 -21.75
CA LYS A 143 -7.77 3.91 -22.37
C LYS A 143 -8.12 5.39 -22.51
N THR A 144 -7.55 6.24 -21.65
CA THR A 144 -7.78 7.69 -21.64
C THR A 144 -6.60 8.47 -22.22
N LYS A 145 -5.67 7.81 -22.93
CA LYS A 145 -4.47 8.46 -23.48
C LYS A 145 -4.81 9.55 -24.52
N ASP A 146 -5.87 9.33 -25.30
CA ASP A 146 -6.31 10.22 -26.38
C ASP A 146 -7.40 11.21 -25.92
N GLY A 147 -7.62 11.31 -24.60
CA GLY A 147 -8.70 12.08 -23.97
C GLY A 147 -9.87 11.22 -23.48
N ILE A 148 -10.64 11.75 -22.52
CA ILE A 148 -11.96 11.24 -22.17
C ILE A 148 -12.96 12.18 -22.84
N TYR A 149 -13.52 11.79 -23.98
CA TYR A 149 -14.63 12.49 -24.63
C TYR A 149 -15.96 12.02 -24.03
#